data_AF-A0A0P9PBB2-F1
#
_entry.id   AF-A0A0P9PBB2-F1
#
_cell.length_a   1.000
_cell.length_b   1.000
_cell.length_c   1.000
_cell.angle_alpha   90.00
_cell.angle_beta   90.00
_cell.angle_gamma   90.00
#
_symmetry.space_group_name_H-M   'P 1'
#
loop_
_entity.id
_entity.type
_entity.pdbx_description
1 polymer ?
#
loop_
_entity_poly.entity_id
_entity_poly.type
_entity_poly.pdbx_seq_one_letter_code
_entity_poly.pdbx_strand_id
1 'polypeptide(L)' 'MLSEIQAKLLIVDDLPENLLALEALIKRGDRLVYKALSADEALSLLLQHEFALAILDVQ' A
#
# COMPACT_ATOMS: atom_id res chain seq x y z
N MET A 1 24.44 3.85 13.37
CA MET A 1 23.64 4.40 12.27
C MET A 1 22.18 4.06 12.56
N LEU A 2 21.30 5.05 12.67
CA LEU A 2 19.87 4.78 12.77
C LEU A 2 19.41 4.37 11.37
N SER A 3 19.01 3.11 11.21
CA SER A 3 18.33 2.66 10.01
C SER A 3 17.02 3.44 9.89
N GLU A 4 16.83 4.23 8.84
CA GLU A 4 15.52 4.81 8.55
C GLU A 4 14.58 3.66 8.19
N ILE A 5 13.73 3.26 9.14
CA ILE A 5 12.71 2.24 8.90
C ILE A 5 11.61 2.90 8.07
N GLN A 6 11.52 2.53 6.79
CA GLN A 6 10.39 2.94 5.95
C GLN A 6 9.18 2.05 6.23
N ALA A 7 8.06 2.67 6.59
CA ALA A 7 6.81 1.94 6.76
C ALA A 7 6.28 1.51 5.38
N LYS A 8 6.05 0.22 5.18
CA LYS A 8 5.39 -0.29 3.98
C LYS A 8 3.88 -0.22 4.16
N LEU A 9 3.19 0.40 3.22
CA LEU A 9 1.73 0.51 3.19
C LEU A 9 1.20 -0.22 1.96
N LEU A 10 0.06 -0.88 2.10
CA LEU A 10 -0.69 -1.49 1.01
C LEU A 10 -2.02 -0.78 0.83
N ILE A 11 -2.39 -0.43 -0.40
CA ILE A 11 -3.71 0.09 -0.76
C ILE A 11 -4.34 -0.87 -1.77
N VAL A 12 -5.57 -1.30 -1.53
CA VAL A 12 -6.32 -2.22 -2.40
C VAL A 12 -7.65 -1.59 -2.75
N ASP A 13 -7.87 -1.33 -4.03
CA ASP A 13 -9.06 -0.68 -4.57
C ASP A 13 -9.14 -1.04 -6.07
N ASP A 14 -10.32 -1.34 -6.58
CA ASP A 14 -10.50 -1.78 -7.97
C ASP A 14 -10.51 -0.61 -8.97
N LEU A 15 -10.53 0.64 -8.49
CA LEU A 15 -10.45 1.85 -9.30
C LEU A 15 -9.04 2.47 -9.26
N PRO A 16 -8.33 2.54 -10.40
CA PRO A 16 -7.00 3.15 -10.49
C PRO A 16 -6.96 4.61 -10.01
N GLU A 17 -8.04 5.37 -10.19
CA GLU A 17 -8.14 6.76 -9.75
C GLU A 17 -8.11 6.89 -8.23
N ASN A 18 -8.78 5.98 -7.52
CA ASN A 18 -8.77 5.94 -6.05
C ASN A 18 -7.38 5.62 -5.52
N LEU A 19 -6.71 4.63 -6.12
CA LEU A 19 -5.35 4.27 -5.77
C LEU A 19 -4.38 5.46 -5.94
N LEU A 20 -4.49 6.21 -7.04
CA LEU A 20 -3.69 7.40 -7.29
C LEU A 20 -3.98 8.51 -6.28
N ALA A 21 -5.25 8.77 -6.00
CA ALA A 21 -5.67 9.79 -5.04
C ALA A 21 -5.19 9.46 -3.62
N LEU A 22 -5.40 8.23 -3.16
CA LEU A 22 -4.98 7.77 -1.84
C LEU A 22 -3.46 7.79 -1.69
N GLU A 23 -2.70 7.34 -2.71
CA GLU A 23 -1.24 7.45 -2.70
C GLU A 23 -0.80 8.91 -2.52
N ALA A 24 -1.37 9.84 -3.31
CA ALA A 24 -1.03 11.26 -3.23
C ALA A 24 -1.31 11.86 -1.84
N LEU A 25 -2.38 11.43 -1.17
CA LEU A 25 -2.75 11.90 0.17
C LEU A 25 -1.81 11.40 1.27
N ILE A 26 -1.29 10.17 1.14
CA ILE A 26 -0.51 9.54 2.21
C ILE A 26 1.00 9.54 1.97
N LYS A 27 1.46 9.95 0.79
CA LYS A 27 2.87 9.98 0.39
C LYS A 27 3.73 10.81 1.34
N ARG A 28 4.78 10.20 1.89
CA ARG A 28 5.81 10.83 2.72
C ARG A 28 7.15 10.10 2.54
N GLY A 29 8.26 10.77 2.86
CA GLY A 29 9.61 10.21 2.66
C GLY A 29 9.93 8.97 3.50
N ASP A 30 9.20 8.76 4.58
CA ASP A 30 9.30 7.62 5.50
C ASP A 30 8.35 6.46 5.15
N ARG A 31 7.67 6.51 4.01
CA ARG A 31 6.63 5.56 3.61
C ARG A 31 6.89 5.00 2.22
N LEU A 32 6.70 3.68 2.07
CA LEU A 32 6.72 2.97 0.81
C LEU A 32 5.33 2.44 0.51
N VAL A 33 4.68 2.96 -0.54
CA VAL A 33 3.29 2.62 -0.88
C VAL A 33 3.26 1.57 -1.97
N TYR A 34 2.53 0.49 -1.71
CA TYR A 34 2.19 -0.57 -2.66
C TYR A 34 0.70 -0.47 -2.96
N LYS A 35 0.33 -0.82 -4.19
CA LYS A 35 -1.04 -0.72 -4.70
C LYS A 35 -1.43 -2.07 -5.30
N ALA A 36 -2.69 -2.44 -5.17
CA ALA A 36 -3.28 -3.59 -5.81
C ALA A 36 -4.68 -3.25 -6.32
N LEU A 37 -5.01 -3.73 -7.52
CA LEU A 37 -6.32 -3.57 -8.16
C LEU A 37 -7.29 -4.71 -7.80
N SER A 38 -6.83 -5.70 -7.04
CA SER A 38 -7.61 -6.89 -6.70
C SER A 38 -7.11 -7.55 -5.41
N ALA A 39 -7.97 -8.39 -4.82
CA ALA A 39 -7.61 -9.19 -3.65
C ALA A 39 -6.46 -10.18 -3.93
N ASP A 40 -6.40 -10.77 -5.13
CA ASP A 40 -5.36 -11.74 -5.51
C ASP A 40 -3.98 -11.07 -5.63
N GLU A 41 -3.94 -9.87 -6.20
CA GLU A 41 -2.72 -9.06 -6.27
C GLU A 41 -2.28 -8.62 -4.86
N ALA A 42 -3.23 -8.19 -4.03
CA ALA A 42 -2.98 -7.83 -2.64
C ALA A 42 -2.42 -9.01 -1.83
N LEU A 43 -2.99 -10.21 -1.99
CA LEU A 43 -2.51 -11.42 -1.34
C LEU A 43 -1.09 -11.77 -1.79
N SER A 44 -0.80 -11.65 -3.09
CA SER A 44 0.54 -11.87 -3.63
C SER A 44 1.58 -10.92 -3.03
N LEU A 45 1.20 -9.66 -2.77
CA LEU A 45 2.05 -8.68 -2.10
C LEU A 45 2.24 -9.01 -0.61
N LEU A 46 1.18 -9.39 0.09
CA LEU A 46 1.21 -9.79 1.50
C LEU A 46 2.13 -10.99 1.77
N LEU A 47 2.25 -11.91 0.80
CA LEU A 47 3.18 -13.05 0.89
C LEU A 47 4.65 -12.64 0.70
N GLN A 48 4.92 -11.53 0.01
CA GLN A 48 6.28 -11.06 -0.31
C GLN A 48 6.79 -9.99 0.66
N HIS A 49 5.90 -9.33 1.39
CA HIS A 49 6.23 -8.15 2.20
C HIS A 49 5.49 -8.15 3.53
N GLU A 50 6.19 -7.77 4.60
CA GLU A 50 5.55 -7.37 5.85
C GLU A 50 5.12 -5.90 5.76
N PHE A 51 3.81 -5.67 5.84
CA PHE A 51 3.21 -4.34 5.79
C PHE A 51 2.95 -3.81 7.20
N ALA A 52 3.15 -2.51 7.40
CA ALA A 52 2.79 -1.82 8.62
C ALA A 52 1.29 -1.46 8.66
N LEU A 53 0.67 -1.27 7.50
CA LEU A 53 -0.74 -0.92 7.34
C LEU A 53 -1.25 -1.37 5.96
N ALA A 54 -2.50 -1.83 5.91
CA ALA A 54 -3.25 -2.04 4.68
C ALA A 54 -4.56 -1.24 4.70
N ILE A 55 -4.90 -0.57 3.60
CA ILE A 55 -6.18 0.09 3.35
C ILE A 55 -6.89 -0.73 2.28
N LEU A 56 -8.05 -1.28 2.62
CA LEU A 56 -8.81 -2.19 1.75
C LEU A 56 -10.17 -1.57 1.45
N ASP A 57 -10.52 -1.48 0.17
CA ASP A 57 -11.91 -1.33 -0.25
C ASP A 57 -12.56 -2.71 -0.37
N VAL A 58 -13.75 -2.88 0.20
CA VAL A 58 -14.42 -4.19 0.43
C VAL A 58 -15.80 -4.29 -0.26
N GLN A 59 -16.02 -3.49 -1.29
CA GLN A 59 -17.25 -3.48 -2.09
C GLN A 59 -17.53 -4.84 -2.74
#